data_AF-A0A410NUU3-F1
#
_entry.id   AF-A0A410NUU3-F1
#
_cell.length_a   1.000
_cell.length_b   1.000
_cell.length_c   1.000
_cell.angle_alpha   90.00
_cell.angle_beta   90.00
_cell.angle_gamma   90.00
#
_symmetry.space_group_name_H-M   'P 1'
#
loop_
_entity.id
_entity.type
_entity.pdbx_description
1 polymer ?
#
loop_
_entity_poly.entity_id
_entity_poly.type
_entity_poly.pdbx_seq_one_letter_code
_entity_poly.pdbx_strand_id
1 'polypeptide(L)'
;MAQEGPAAETQERKRVWKTPPNVALCLEADIADPGSRGFVLQIGEAFFHGFVVKKDGQVAAWVDRCPHAGFPIAVELDRYLTPDGSLILCGWHGAAFEPLSGACVAGPCAGGKLTPWPVEARDGVIRTA
;
A
#
# COMPACT_ATOMS: atom_id res chain seq x y z
N MET A 1 3.82 38.39 29.21
CA MET A 1 4.76 37.27 29.43
C MET A 1 4.16 36.02 28.79
N ALA A 2 4.14 35.95 27.46
CA ALA A 2 3.70 34.73 26.77
C ALA A 2 4.92 33.79 26.71
N GLN A 3 4.84 32.65 27.38
CA GLN A 3 5.84 31.61 27.26
C GLN A 3 5.46 30.79 26.02
N GLU A 4 6.23 30.96 24.94
CA GLU A 4 6.16 30.10 23.76
C GLU A 4 6.59 28.70 24.18
N GLY A 5 5.65 27.75 24.15
CA GLY A 5 5.96 26.33 24.34
C GLY A 5 6.83 25.82 23.18
N PRO A 6 7.76 24.88 23.44
CA PRO A 6 8.68 24.41 22.40
C PRO A 6 7.89 23.80 21.23
N ALA A 7 8.25 24.20 20.01
CA ALA A 7 7.79 23.55 18.80
C ALA A 7 8.15 22.05 18.88
N ALA A 8 7.14 21.19 18.73
CA ALA A 8 7.36 19.75 18.69
C ALA A 8 8.34 19.44 17.55
N GLU A 9 9.53 18.96 17.90
CA GLU A 9 10.53 18.55 16.92
C GLU A 9 9.94 17.46 16.03
N THR A 10 9.80 17.75 14.74
CA THR A 10 9.27 16.80 13.76
C THR A 10 10.33 15.71 13.53
N GLN A 11 10.34 14.67 14.36
CA GLN A 11 11.20 13.51 14.12
C GLN A 11 10.83 12.86 12.78
N GLU A 12 11.84 12.70 11.92
CA GLU A 12 11.69 12.00 10.65
C GLU A 12 11.27 10.55 10.92
N ARG A 13 10.10 10.16 10.42
CA ARG A 13 9.55 8.83 10.65
C ARG A 13 10.35 7.80 9.86
N LYS A 14 11.18 7.02 10.56
CA LYS A 14 11.98 5.93 9.98
C LYS A 14 11.08 4.98 9.18
N ARG A 15 11.45 4.67 7.93
CA ARG A 15 10.68 3.76 7.06
C ARG A 15 11.29 2.36 7.03
N VAL A 16 10.43 1.34 7.06
CA VAL A 16 10.79 -0.07 6.86
C VAL A 16 9.98 -0.67 5.71
N TRP A 17 10.49 -1.75 5.14
CA TRP A 17 10.00 -2.34 3.88
C TRP A 17 9.54 -3.78 4.01
N LYS A 18 9.50 -4.30 5.24
CA LYS A 18 9.04 -5.65 5.59
C LYS A 18 8.23 -5.55 6.88
N THR A 19 7.35 -6.52 7.06
CA THR A 19 6.51 -6.67 8.25
C THR A 19 6.85 -7.98 8.97
N PRO A 20 6.68 -8.07 10.29
CA PRO A 20 6.64 -9.37 10.94
C PRO A 20 5.44 -10.19 10.42
N PRO A 21 5.48 -11.52 10.46
CA PRO A 21 4.36 -12.36 10.03
C PRO A 21 3.20 -12.32 11.05
N ASN A 22 2.02 -12.78 10.62
CA ASN A 22 0.81 -12.98 11.42
C ASN A 22 0.15 -11.71 12.00
N VAL A 23 0.52 -10.52 11.55
CA VAL A 23 -0.15 -9.27 11.94
C VAL A 23 -1.51 -9.20 11.26
N ALA A 24 -2.59 -9.13 12.03
CA ALA A 24 -3.94 -8.95 11.48
C ALA A 24 -4.11 -7.52 10.94
N LEU A 25 -4.56 -7.41 9.68
CA LEU A 25 -4.74 -6.13 8.99
C LEU A 25 -6.20 -5.67 9.01
N CYS A 26 -7.10 -6.47 8.43
CA CYS A 26 -8.54 -6.23 8.39
C CYS A 26 -9.31 -7.53 8.10
N LEU A 27 -10.64 -7.47 8.12
CA LEU A 27 -11.44 -8.55 7.56
C LEU A 27 -11.31 -8.53 6.04
N GLU A 28 -11.30 -9.70 5.42
CA GLU A 28 -11.28 -9.80 3.96
C GLU A 28 -12.55 -9.20 3.34
N ALA A 29 -13.67 -9.27 4.06
CA ALA A 29 -14.95 -8.67 3.68
C ALA A 29 -14.96 -7.13 3.73
N ASP A 30 -13.98 -6.50 4.39
CA ASP A 30 -13.86 -5.04 4.45
C ASP A 30 -13.25 -4.45 3.16
N ILE A 31 -12.81 -5.30 2.23
CA ILE A 31 -12.28 -4.89 0.92
C ILE A 31 -13.27 -5.36 -0.15
N ALA A 32 -13.79 -4.41 -0.93
CA ALA A 32 -14.66 -4.71 -2.07
C ALA A 32 -13.93 -5.56 -3.12
N ASP A 33 -14.69 -6.18 -4.03
CA ASP A 33 -14.15 -6.97 -5.13
C ASP A 33 -14.75 -6.49 -6.47
N PRO A 34 -14.01 -5.73 -7.30
CA PRO A 34 -12.65 -5.26 -7.06
C PRO A 34 -12.60 -4.13 -6.01
N GLY A 35 -11.49 -4.04 -5.28
CA GLY A 35 -11.29 -3.02 -4.26
C GLY A 35 -9.88 -3.01 -3.68
N SER A 36 -9.55 -1.95 -2.94
CA SER A 36 -8.23 -1.77 -2.34
C SER A 36 -8.30 -1.10 -0.97
N ARG A 37 -7.27 -1.32 -0.15
CA ARG A 37 -7.12 -0.70 1.17
C ARG A 37 -5.66 -0.47 1.52
N GLY A 38 -5.33 0.75 1.96
CA GLY A 38 -4.01 1.16 2.42
C GLY A 38 -3.81 0.90 3.90
N PHE A 39 -2.56 0.64 4.28
CA PHE A 39 -2.15 0.35 5.65
C PHE A 39 -0.86 1.08 6.00
N VAL A 40 -0.84 1.63 7.21
CA VAL A 40 0.38 2.12 7.85
C VAL A 40 0.57 1.33 9.14
N LEU A 41 1.63 0.53 9.20
CA LEU A 41 1.97 -0.27 10.38
C LEU A 41 3.14 0.35 11.11
N GLN A 42 2.99 0.55 12.42
CA GLN A 42 4.10 0.92 13.27
C GLN A 42 4.86 -0.34 13.72
N ILE A 43 6.18 -0.35 13.52
CA ILE A 43 7.09 -1.45 13.87
C ILE A 43 8.22 -0.84 14.71
N GLY A 44 8.04 -0.87 16.03
CA GLY A 44 8.88 -0.11 16.96
C GLY A 44 8.78 1.38 16.68
N GLU A 45 9.90 2.02 16.37
CA GLU A 45 10.00 3.44 16.01
C GLU A 45 9.82 3.71 14.50
N ALA A 46 9.73 2.64 13.69
CA ALA A 46 9.63 2.75 12.24
C ALA A 46 8.21 2.48 11.73
N PHE A 47 7.96 2.84 10.47
CA PHE A 47 6.68 2.63 9.81
C PHE A 47 6.83 1.89 8.50
N PHE A 48 5.94 0.92 8.28
CA PHE A 48 5.72 0.25 7.01
C PHE A 48 4.46 0.84 6.35
N HIS A 49 4.52 1.08 5.05
CA HIS A 49 3.36 1.50 4.27
C HIS A 49 3.16 0.51 3.13
N GLY A 50 1.95 -0.05 3.06
CA GLY A 50 1.57 -0.99 2.02
C GLY A 50 0.08 -0.93 1.79
N PHE A 51 -0.38 -1.63 0.76
CA PHE A 51 -1.80 -1.71 0.44
C PHE A 51 -2.13 -3.10 -0.06
N VAL A 52 -3.39 -3.47 0.13
CA VAL A 52 -3.98 -4.71 -0.32
C VAL A 52 -4.95 -4.39 -1.45
N VAL A 53 -4.99 -5.26 -2.45
CA VAL A 53 -6.01 -5.28 -3.50
C VAL A 53 -6.73 -6.61 -3.46
N LYS A 54 -8.05 -6.57 -3.61
CA LYS A 54 -8.87 -7.73 -3.87
C LYS A 54 -9.47 -7.61 -5.28
N LYS A 55 -9.32 -8.67 -6.08
CA LYS A 55 -9.88 -8.74 -7.43
C LYS A 55 -10.11 -10.20 -7.82
N ASP A 56 -11.29 -10.49 -8.35
CA ASP A 56 -11.69 -11.82 -8.83
C ASP A 56 -11.52 -12.90 -7.75
N GLY A 57 -11.89 -12.58 -6.50
CA GLY A 57 -11.76 -13.45 -5.33
C GLY A 57 -10.32 -13.65 -4.82
N GLN A 58 -9.33 -13.00 -5.44
CA GLN A 58 -7.92 -13.11 -5.06
C GLN A 58 -7.44 -11.87 -4.33
N VAL A 59 -6.51 -12.06 -3.40
CA VAL A 59 -5.88 -10.99 -2.63
C VAL A 59 -4.41 -10.90 -3.02
N ALA A 60 -3.94 -9.69 -3.32
CA ALA A 60 -2.53 -9.37 -3.49
C ALA A 60 -2.20 -8.12 -2.67
N ALA A 61 -0.95 -7.99 -2.24
CA ALA A 61 -0.52 -6.81 -1.48
C ALA A 61 0.86 -6.35 -1.90
N TRP A 62 1.05 -5.04 -1.78
CA TRP A 62 2.21 -4.34 -2.33
C TRP A 62 2.73 -3.32 -1.33
N VAL A 63 4.05 -3.11 -1.36
CA VAL A 63 4.66 -1.96 -0.69
C VAL A 63 4.17 -0.69 -1.40
N ASP A 64 3.76 0.31 -0.62
CA ASP A 64 3.23 1.57 -1.15
C ASP A 64 4.37 2.48 -1.64
N ARG A 65 4.99 2.08 -2.75
CA ARG A 65 6.14 2.74 -3.35
C ARG A 65 6.21 2.43 -4.85
N CYS A 66 5.98 3.44 -5.67
CA CYS A 66 6.11 3.35 -7.11
C CYS A 66 7.56 3.07 -7.51
N PRO A 67 7.85 2.02 -8.31
CA PRO A 67 9.21 1.72 -8.77
C PRO A 67 9.80 2.79 -9.70
N HIS A 68 8.96 3.67 -10.26
CA HIS A 68 9.41 4.79 -11.11
C HIS A 68 10.22 5.83 -10.33
N ALA A 69 9.62 6.43 -9.29
CA ALA A 69 10.21 7.58 -8.59
C ALA A 69 10.07 7.51 -7.07
N GLY A 70 9.61 6.37 -6.53
CA GLY A 70 9.55 6.12 -5.08
C GLY A 70 8.37 6.77 -4.35
N PHE A 71 7.48 7.48 -5.04
CA PHE A 71 6.28 8.06 -4.44
C PHE A 71 5.29 6.98 -3.97
N PRO A 72 4.45 7.25 -2.96
CA PRO A 72 3.26 6.45 -2.67
C PRO A 72 2.40 6.27 -3.92
N ILE A 73 1.73 5.14 -4.07
CA ILE A 73 0.92 4.85 -5.25
C ILE A 73 -0.35 5.71 -5.25
N ALA A 74 -1.11 5.66 -4.15
CA ALA A 74 -2.35 6.41 -4.02
C ALA A 74 -2.09 7.86 -3.58
N VAL A 75 -2.83 8.79 -4.17
CA VAL A 75 -2.88 10.21 -3.76
C VAL A 75 -4.04 10.49 -2.80
N GLU A 76 -5.02 9.59 -2.77
CA GLU A 76 -6.22 9.63 -1.95
C GLU A 76 -6.34 8.31 -1.21
N LEU A 77 -6.80 8.34 0.04
CA LEU A 77 -6.87 7.15 0.90
C LEU A 77 -7.63 6.02 0.19
N ASP A 78 -7.05 4.83 0.20
CA ASP A 78 -7.59 3.59 -0.37
C ASP A 78 -7.84 3.60 -1.89
N ARG A 79 -7.57 4.71 -2.60
CA ARG A 79 -7.81 4.86 -4.04
C ARG A 79 -6.60 4.40 -4.86
N TYR A 80 -6.30 3.12 -4.80
CA TYR A 80 -5.20 2.52 -5.57
C TYR A 80 -5.62 2.06 -6.96
N LEU A 81 -6.89 1.73 -7.17
CA LEU A 81 -7.39 1.24 -8.45
C LEU A 81 -7.84 2.37 -9.39
N THR A 82 -7.78 2.12 -10.69
CA THR A 82 -8.47 2.90 -11.72
C THR A 82 -9.99 2.90 -11.46
N PRO A 83 -10.75 3.88 -11.99
CA PRO A 83 -12.20 3.97 -11.74
C PRO A 83 -13.00 2.74 -12.15
N ASP A 84 -12.53 1.99 -13.14
CA ASP A 84 -13.12 0.73 -13.61
C ASP A 84 -12.61 -0.51 -12.84
N GLY A 85 -11.70 -0.32 -11.87
CA GLY A 85 -11.11 -1.40 -11.06
C GLY A 85 -10.11 -2.30 -11.80
N SER A 86 -9.75 -1.98 -13.04
CA SER A 86 -8.96 -2.88 -13.89
C SER A 86 -7.46 -2.89 -13.58
N LEU A 87 -6.90 -1.75 -13.16
CA LEU A 87 -5.48 -1.57 -12.90
C LEU A 87 -5.25 -0.86 -11.57
N ILE A 88 -4.07 -1.06 -10.98
CA ILE A 88 -3.55 -0.16 -9.95
C ILE A 88 -2.98 1.07 -10.66
N LEU A 89 -3.33 2.28 -10.24
CA LEU A 89 -2.85 3.54 -10.80
C LEU A 89 -2.02 4.32 -9.78
N CYS A 90 -0.77 4.61 -10.14
CA CYS A 90 0.02 5.61 -9.44
C CYS A 90 -0.51 7.01 -9.78
N GLY A 91 -1.11 7.69 -8.79
CA GLY A 91 -1.76 8.99 -8.98
C GLY A 91 -0.81 10.17 -9.25
N TRP A 92 0.50 9.95 -9.27
CA TRP A 92 1.51 10.99 -9.50
C TRP A 92 1.86 11.15 -10.98
N HIS A 93 2.47 10.13 -11.58
CA HIS A 93 2.98 10.18 -12.96
C HIS A 93 2.29 9.17 -13.90
N GLY A 94 1.20 8.53 -13.44
CA GLY A 94 0.36 7.68 -14.30
C GLY A 94 0.94 6.30 -14.63
N ALA A 95 1.86 5.78 -13.80
CA ALA A 95 2.25 4.37 -13.88
C ALA A 95 1.06 3.47 -13.54
N ALA A 96 0.79 2.46 -14.37
CA ALA A 96 -0.33 1.53 -14.16
C ALA A 96 0.15 0.08 -14.09
N PHE A 97 -0.41 -0.68 -13.16
CA PHE A 97 0.03 -2.03 -12.82
C PHE A 97 -1.13 -3.02 -12.83
N GLU A 98 -0.85 -4.25 -13.25
CA GLU A 98 -1.82 -5.34 -13.14
C GLU A 98 -2.04 -5.68 -11.65
N PRO A 99 -3.29 -5.69 -11.14
CA PRO A 99 -3.58 -5.76 -9.72
C PRO A 99 -3.00 -6.94 -8.93
N LEU A 100 -3.02 -8.15 -9.51
CA LEU A 100 -2.69 -9.39 -8.80
C LEU A 100 -1.22 -9.77 -8.94
N SER A 101 -0.61 -9.44 -10.08
CA SER A 101 0.80 -9.70 -10.35
C SER A 101 1.70 -8.51 -10.01
N GLY A 102 1.20 -7.28 -10.01
CA GLY A 102 1.96 -6.06 -9.78
C GLY A 102 2.85 -5.62 -10.96
N ALA A 103 2.72 -6.24 -12.13
CA ALA A 103 3.49 -5.91 -13.33
C ALA A 103 3.10 -4.52 -13.86
N CYS A 104 4.08 -3.65 -14.15
CA CYS A 104 3.82 -2.34 -14.75
C CYS A 104 3.52 -2.49 -16.25
N VAL A 105 2.27 -2.24 -16.64
CA VAL A 105 1.76 -2.44 -18.00
C VAL A 105 1.64 -1.14 -18.80
N ALA A 106 1.68 0.01 -18.14
CA ALA A 106 1.66 1.32 -18.79
C ALA A 106 2.36 2.40 -17.96
N GLY A 107 2.71 3.50 -18.63
CA GLY A 107 3.34 4.66 -18.00
C GLY A 107 4.86 4.51 -17.84
N PRO A 108 5.49 5.38 -17.02
CA PRO A 108 6.94 5.58 -17.01
C PRO A 108 7.76 4.42 -16.41
N CYS A 109 7.11 3.41 -15.83
CA CYS A 109 7.77 2.21 -15.31
C CYS A 109 7.61 0.97 -16.18
N ALA A 110 7.20 1.08 -17.45
CA ALA A 110 6.88 -0.08 -18.28
C ALA A 110 7.99 -1.15 -18.23
N GLY A 111 7.61 -2.40 -17.90
CA GLY A 111 8.54 -3.52 -17.67
C GLY A 111 9.04 -3.68 -16.22
N GLY A 112 8.79 -2.70 -15.35
CA GLY A 112 9.01 -2.78 -13.90
C GLY A 112 7.88 -3.51 -13.16
N LYS A 113 8.00 -3.60 -11.83
CA LYS A 113 7.04 -4.32 -10.98
C LYS A 113 6.92 -3.66 -9.61
N LEU A 114 5.73 -3.72 -9.01
CA LEU A 114 5.53 -3.40 -7.59
C LEU A 114 6.31 -4.38 -6.71
N THR A 115 6.77 -3.89 -5.55
CA THR A 115 7.41 -4.75 -4.55
C THR A 115 6.32 -5.50 -3.79
N PRO A 116 6.32 -6.85 -3.78
CA PRO A 116 5.31 -7.62 -3.08
C PRO A 116 5.42 -7.40 -1.57
N TRP A 117 4.26 -7.30 -0.93
CA TRP A 117 4.11 -7.41 0.52
C TRP A 117 3.40 -8.73 0.80
N PRO A 118 4.08 -9.74 1.35
CA PRO A 118 3.46 -11.04 1.59
C PRO A 118 2.30 -10.92 2.58
N VAL A 119 1.12 -11.38 2.16
CA VAL A 119 -0.08 -11.49 2.98
C VAL A 119 -0.79 -12.79 2.68
N GLU A 120 -1.59 -13.26 3.63
CA GLU A 120 -2.49 -14.39 3.47
C GLU A 120 -3.90 -14.02 3.96
N ALA A 121 -4.93 -14.54 3.27
CA ALA A 121 -6.30 -14.52 3.77
C ALA A 121 -6.55 -15.85 4.47
N ARG A 122 -6.80 -15.80 5.79
CA ARG A 122 -7.03 -16.97 6.63
C ARG A 122 -8.15 -16.70 7.62
N ASP A 123 -9.13 -17.60 7.67
CA ASP A 123 -10.28 -17.50 8.56
C ASP A 123 -11.04 -16.16 8.41
N GLY A 124 -11.11 -15.63 7.19
CA GLY A 124 -11.77 -14.35 6.87
C GLY A 124 -10.97 -13.09 7.25
N VAL A 125 -9.73 -13.23 7.69
CA VAL A 125 -8.84 -12.14 8.09
C VAL A 125 -7.62 -12.09 7.17
N ILE A 126 -7.27 -10.89 6.69
CA ILE A 126 -6.01 -10.67 5.97
C ILE A 126 -4.90 -10.45 6.98
N ARG A 127 -3.81 -11.20 6.85
CA ARG A 127 -2.64 -11.17 7.74
C ARG A 127 -1.36 -11.02 6.94
N THR A 128 -0.32 -10.45 7.56
CA THR A 128 1.04 -10.48 6.99
C THR A 128 1.61 -11.90 7.01
N ALA A 129 2.42 -12.26 6.01
CA ALA A 129 3.07 -13.58 5.89
C ALA A 129 4.61 -13.49 5.92
#